data_AF-A0A3D4JPU9-F1
#
_entry.id   AF-A0A3D4JPU9-F1
#
_cell.length_a   1.000
_cell.length_b   1.000
_cell.length_c   1.000
_cell.angle_alpha   90.00
_cell.angle_beta   90.00
_cell.angle_gamma   90.00
#
_symmetry.space_group_name_H-M   'P 1'
#
loop_
_entity.id
_entity.type
_entity.pdbx_description
1 polymer ?
#
loop_
_entity_poly.entity_id
_entity_poly.type
_entity_poly.pdbx_seq_one_letter_code
_entity_poly.pdbx_strand_id
1 'polypeptide(L)'
;MKTVQNITLFLSVLLLIGLVYISFFNVYQTDDYIYSYGTKKLGFLGNVCDFYMHWGGRYFGYTINMLNPVSKDPFNIIPKIYPVFLLISFLAVIILNFRLYFNYSFAEALRKSLLLFFIYTVGLISLPEHYFWITGSNVYFLPVILSGLLLFFYGKFQ
;
A
#
# COMPACT_ATOMS: atom_id res chain seq x y z
N MET A 1 -15.49 17.61 -22.19
CA MET A 1 -15.39 17.01 -20.83
C MET A 1 -15.41 15.48 -20.85
N LYS A 2 -16.39 14.81 -21.47
CA LYS A 2 -16.46 13.33 -21.53
C LYS A 2 -15.21 12.67 -22.16
N THR A 3 -14.68 13.23 -23.24
CA THR A 3 -13.47 12.72 -23.91
C THR A 3 -12.25 12.70 -22.99
N VAL A 4 -12.02 13.80 -22.27
CA VAL A 4 -10.91 13.92 -21.31
C VAL A 4 -11.03 12.87 -20.21
N GLN A 5 -12.23 12.72 -19.63
CA GLN A 5 -12.48 11.71 -18.60
C GLN A 5 -12.21 10.28 -19.12
N ASN A 6 -12.61 9.96 -20.35
CA ASN A 6 -12.38 8.64 -20.94
C ASN A 6 -10.88 8.37 -21.18
N ILE A 7 -10.14 9.38 -21.63
CA ILE A 7 -8.68 9.30 -21.79
C ILE A 7 -8.03 9.06 -20.42
N THR A 8 -8.39 9.84 -19.40
CA THR A 8 -7.85 9.66 -18.05
C THR A 8 -8.17 8.27 -17.50
N LEU A 9 -9.39 7.77 -17.72
CA LEU A 9 -9.78 6.43 -17.31
C LEU A 9 -8.93 5.35 -17.99
N PHE A 10 -8.72 5.47 -19.31
CA PHE A 10 -7.83 4.58 -20.06
C PHE A 10 -6.41 4.61 -19.49
N LEU A 11 -5.85 5.80 -19.24
CA LEU A 11 -4.52 5.95 -18.64
C LEU A 11 -4.46 5.38 -17.21
N SER A 12 -5.54 5.48 -16.45
CA SER A 12 -5.64 4.91 -15.09
C SER A 12 -5.50 3.39 -15.12
N VAL A 13 -6.19 2.74 -16.06
CA VAL A 13 -6.12 1.28 -16.25
C VAL A 13 -4.74 0.87 -16.76
N LEU A 14 -4.19 1.58 -17.75
CA LEU A 14 -2.86 1.32 -18.28
C LEU A 14 -1.79 1.45 -17.20
N LEU A 15 -1.87 2.49 -16.37
CA LEU A 15 -0.96 2.71 -15.24
C LEU A 15 -1.05 1.58 -14.21
N LEU A 16 -2.26 1.17 -13.84
CA LEU A 16 -2.46 0.06 -12.91
C LEU A 16 -1.82 -1.23 -13.44
N ILE A 17 -2.07 -1.57 -14.72
CA ILE A 17 -1.48 -2.75 -15.37
C ILE A 17 0.05 -2.63 -15.39
N GLY A 18 0.59 -1.46 -15.73
CA GLY A 18 2.03 -1.21 -15.76
C GLY A 18 2.69 -1.39 -14.38
N LEU A 19 2.08 -0.87 -13.32
CA LEU A 19 2.58 -1.02 -11.96
C LEU A 19 2.53 -2.47 -11.47
N VAL A 20 1.45 -3.20 -11.80
CA VAL A 20 1.35 -4.64 -11.53
C VAL A 20 2.41 -5.42 -12.31
N TYR A 21 2.64 -5.07 -13.58
CA TYR A 21 3.69 -5.71 -14.37
C TYR A 21 5.09 -5.48 -13.77
N ILE A 22 5.41 -4.24 -13.38
CA ILE A 22 6.70 -3.88 -12.79
C ILE A 22 6.91 -4.59 -11.44
N SER A 23 5.84 -4.88 -10.69
CA SER A 23 5.97 -5.56 -9.39
C SER A 23 6.60 -6.95 -9.53
N PHE A 24 6.45 -7.64 -10.66
CA PHE A 24 7.07 -8.96 -10.86
C PHE A 24 8.60 -8.94 -10.89
N PHE A 25 9.21 -7.77 -11.10
CA PHE A 25 10.65 -7.56 -11.08
C PHE A 25 11.16 -7.08 -9.71
N ASN A 26 10.27 -6.87 -8.75
CA ASN A 26 10.60 -6.30 -7.47
C ASN A 26 11.34 -7.27 -6.55
N VAL A 27 12.20 -6.71 -5.69
CA VAL A 27 13.05 -7.45 -4.75
C VAL A 27 13.06 -6.72 -3.40
N TYR A 28 13.39 -7.46 -2.34
CA TYR A 28 13.63 -6.86 -1.03
C TYR A 28 14.72 -5.77 -1.07
N GLN A 29 14.54 -4.74 -0.27
CA GLN A 29 15.46 -3.61 -0.12
C GLN A 29 16.20 -3.71 1.22
N THR A 30 17.26 -2.93 1.38
CA THR A 30 18.16 -2.95 2.56
C THR A 30 17.40 -2.96 3.88
N ASP A 31 16.43 -2.07 4.07
CA ASP A 31 15.68 -1.97 5.32
C ASP A 31 14.88 -3.24 5.62
N ASP A 32 14.34 -3.92 4.60
CA ASP A 32 13.62 -5.18 4.79
C ASP A 32 14.52 -6.23 5.46
N TYR A 33 15.80 -6.28 5.05
CA TYR A 33 16.81 -7.14 5.66
C TYR A 33 17.17 -6.70 7.09
N ILE A 34 17.31 -5.40 7.33
CA ILE A 34 17.64 -4.86 8.66
C ILE A 34 16.55 -5.23 9.67
N TYR A 35 15.28 -4.99 9.33
CA TYR A 35 14.16 -5.34 10.20
C TYR A 35 14.08 -6.85 10.44
N SER A 36 14.23 -7.67 9.39
CA SER A 36 14.21 -9.13 9.55
C SER A 36 15.39 -9.64 10.39
N TYR A 37 16.59 -9.07 10.23
CA TYR A 37 17.76 -9.46 11.00
C TYR A 37 17.62 -9.08 12.48
N GLY A 38 17.21 -7.84 12.76
CA GLY A 38 16.98 -7.36 14.11
C GLY A 38 15.97 -8.22 14.85
N THR A 39 14.84 -8.56 14.21
CA THR A 39 13.82 -9.43 14.80
C THR A 39 14.35 -10.84 15.06
N LYS A 40 15.18 -11.38 14.17
CA LYS A 40 15.83 -12.68 14.39
C LYS A 40 16.79 -12.67 15.58
N LYS A 41 17.48 -11.55 15.82
CA LYS A 41 18.49 -11.41 16.87
C LYS A 41 17.89 -11.08 18.24
N LEU A 42 16.92 -10.17 18.29
CA LEU A 42 16.38 -9.59 19.54
C LEU A 42 14.96 -10.10 19.86
N GLY A 43 14.34 -10.87 18.98
CA GLY A 43 12.91 -11.15 19.03
C GLY A 43 12.08 -9.93 18.62
N PHE A 44 10.78 -10.12 18.41
CA PHE A 44 9.89 -9.05 17.95
C PHE A 44 9.87 -7.86 18.91
N LEU A 45 9.51 -8.08 20.18
CA LEU A 45 9.42 -6.99 21.16
C LEU A 45 10.78 -6.34 21.44
N GLY A 46 11.85 -7.14 21.50
CA GLY A 46 13.20 -6.62 21.70
C GLY A 46 13.62 -5.70 20.57
N ASN A 47 13.35 -6.09 19.31
CA ASN A 47 13.70 -5.25 18.16
C ASN A 47 12.84 -3.98 18.07
N VAL A 48 11.54 -4.04 18.42
CA VAL A 48 10.69 -2.84 18.53
C VAL A 48 11.26 -1.85 19.54
N CYS A 49 11.61 -2.31 20.75
CA CYS A 49 12.19 -1.46 21.78
C CYS A 49 13.55 -0.88 21.34
N ASP A 50 14.42 -1.71 20.78
CA ASP A 50 15.73 -1.29 20.30
C ASP A 50 15.63 -0.20 19.22
N PHE A 51 14.79 -0.41 18.21
CA PHE A 51 14.55 0.59 17.16
C PHE A 51 13.97 1.88 17.72
N TYR A 52 12.98 1.80 18.62
CA TYR A 52 12.39 2.99 19.23
C TYR A 52 13.42 3.82 20.01
N MET A 53 14.27 3.15 20.80
CA MET A 53 15.23 3.81 21.68
C MET A 53 16.46 4.35 20.94
N HIS A 54 16.88 3.71 19.84
CA HIS A 54 18.14 4.05 19.16
C HIS A 54 17.98 4.68 17.77
N TRP A 55 16.88 4.39 17.06
CA TRP A 55 16.62 4.87 15.69
C TRP A 55 15.42 5.83 15.61
N GLY A 56 14.59 5.85 16.66
CA GLY A 56 13.50 6.82 16.85
C GLY A 56 12.11 6.27 16.52
N GLY A 57 11.11 6.78 17.23
CA GLY A 57 9.70 6.35 17.12
C GLY A 57 8.85 7.12 16.11
N ARG A 58 9.45 7.69 15.05
CA ARG A 58 8.75 8.61 14.13
C ARG A 58 7.53 7.98 13.45
N TYR A 59 7.53 6.66 13.25
CA TYR A 59 6.44 5.95 12.58
C TYR A 59 6.10 4.67 13.33
N PHE A 60 4.82 4.52 13.72
CA PHE A 60 4.30 3.24 14.22
C PHE A 60 4.47 2.10 13.18
N GLY A 61 4.52 2.44 11.89
CA GLY A 61 4.77 1.50 10.79
C GLY A 61 6.08 0.71 10.94
N TYR A 62 7.09 1.23 11.66
CA TYR A 62 8.31 0.47 11.95
C TYR A 62 8.05 -0.77 12.80
N THR A 63 7.07 -0.75 13.69
CA THR A 63 6.67 -1.93 14.47
C THR A 63 6.16 -3.06 13.56
N ILE A 64 5.34 -2.71 12.55
CA ILE A 64 4.82 -3.70 11.59
C ILE A 64 5.97 -4.26 10.74
N ASN A 65 6.96 -3.44 10.41
CA ASN A 65 8.14 -3.87 9.66
C ASN A 65 9.00 -4.89 10.40
N MET A 66 8.88 -5.01 11.73
CA MET A 66 9.52 -6.11 12.48
C MET A 66 9.01 -7.49 12.05
N LEU A 67 7.84 -7.58 11.42
CA LEU A 67 7.27 -8.79 10.84
C LEU A 67 7.71 -9.04 9.39
N ASN A 68 8.71 -8.31 8.88
CA ASN A 68 9.12 -8.46 7.49
C ASN A 68 9.49 -9.93 7.17
N PRO A 69 8.87 -10.53 6.13
CA PRO A 69 8.98 -11.96 5.88
C PRO A 69 10.26 -12.37 5.14
N VAL A 70 11.25 -11.48 4.91
CA VAL A 70 12.48 -11.79 4.14
C VAL A 70 13.05 -13.17 4.45
N SER A 71 13.26 -13.49 5.73
CA SER A 71 13.85 -14.76 6.16
C SER A 71 12.98 -16.00 5.92
N LYS A 72 11.68 -15.82 5.62
CA LYS A 72 10.67 -16.86 5.37
C LYS A 72 10.24 -16.94 3.91
N ASP A 73 10.84 -16.14 3.02
CA ASP A 73 10.50 -16.06 1.59
C ASP A 73 11.74 -16.35 0.71
N PRO A 74 12.24 -17.59 0.70
CA PRO A 74 13.45 -17.95 -0.04
C PRO A 74 13.31 -17.79 -1.56
N PHE A 75 12.08 -17.75 -2.08
CA PHE A 75 11.79 -17.61 -3.51
C PHE A 75 11.55 -16.15 -3.93
N ASN A 76 11.64 -15.19 -3.00
CA ASN A 76 11.44 -13.77 -3.27
C ASN A 76 10.10 -13.50 -3.98
N ILE A 77 9.03 -14.12 -3.47
CA ILE A 77 7.67 -14.03 -4.01
C ILE A 77 6.95 -12.82 -3.41
N ILE A 78 7.11 -12.58 -2.11
CA ILE A 78 6.39 -11.54 -1.38
C ILE A 78 6.60 -10.14 -1.98
N PRO A 79 7.82 -9.65 -2.26
CA PRO A 79 8.00 -8.30 -2.82
C PRO A 79 7.34 -8.15 -4.20
N LYS A 80 7.04 -9.25 -4.90
CA LYS A 80 6.35 -9.21 -6.19
C LYS A 80 4.84 -9.09 -6.05
N ILE A 81 4.25 -9.81 -5.10
CA ILE A 81 2.80 -9.87 -4.90
C ILE A 81 2.29 -8.78 -3.95
N TYR A 82 3.12 -8.31 -3.02
CA TYR A 82 2.74 -7.35 -2.00
C TYR A 82 2.32 -5.98 -2.57
N PRO A 83 3.03 -5.39 -3.56
CA PRO A 83 2.57 -4.16 -4.22
C PRO A 83 1.20 -4.35 -4.88
N VAL A 84 0.96 -5.49 -5.54
CA VAL A 84 -0.32 -5.80 -6.18
C VAL A 84 -1.44 -5.86 -5.13
N PHE A 85 -1.19 -6.53 -4.01
CA PHE A 85 -2.12 -6.59 -2.89
C PHE A 85 -2.46 -5.19 -2.37
N LEU A 86 -1.47 -4.31 -2.20
CA LEU A 86 -1.68 -2.94 -1.73
C LEU A 86 -2.51 -2.12 -2.72
N LEU A 87 -2.18 -2.18 -4.01
CA LEU A 87 -2.90 -1.45 -5.07
C LEU A 87 -4.37 -1.88 -5.16
N ILE A 88 -4.63 -3.19 -5.13
CA ILE A 88 -5.99 -3.75 -5.13
C ILE A 88 -6.73 -3.35 -3.85
N SER A 89 -6.08 -3.45 -2.69
CA SER A 89 -6.69 -3.08 -1.40
C SER A 89 -7.07 -1.61 -1.37
N PHE A 90 -6.21 -0.73 -1.86
CA PHE A 90 -6.49 0.70 -1.98
C PHE A 90 -7.71 0.98 -2.86
N LEU A 91 -7.75 0.38 -4.06
CA LEU A 91 -8.92 0.50 -4.96
C LEU A 91 -10.19 -0.02 -4.30
N ALA A 92 -10.14 -1.21 -3.68
CA ALA A 92 -11.28 -1.81 -3.02
C ALA A 92 -11.85 -0.91 -1.92
N VAL A 93 -10.98 -0.34 -1.09
CA VAL A 93 -11.38 0.56 0.00
C VAL A 93 -12.00 1.85 -0.52
N ILE A 94 -11.47 2.44 -1.59
CA ILE A 94 -12.09 3.62 -2.22
C ILE A 94 -13.46 3.27 -2.78
N ILE A 95 -13.59 2.14 -3.49
CA ILE A 95 -14.87 1.68 -4.05
C ILE A 95 -15.91 1.51 -2.94
N LEU A 96 -15.54 0.85 -1.83
CA LEU A 96 -16.43 0.64 -0.68
C LEU A 96 -16.92 1.97 -0.10
N ASN A 97 -16.01 2.92 0.13
CA ASN A 97 -16.37 4.25 0.64
C ASN A 97 -17.22 5.05 -0.34
N PHE A 98 -16.89 5.03 -1.64
CA PHE A 98 -17.69 5.72 -2.66
C PHE A 98 -19.12 5.18 -2.77
N ARG A 99 -19.28 3.87 -2.64
CA ARG A 99 -20.62 3.26 -2.60
C ARG A 99 -21.39 3.68 -1.34
N LEU A 100 -20.73 3.68 -0.18
CA LEU A 100 -21.37 3.97 1.10
C LEU A 100 -21.77 5.45 1.24
N TYR A 101 -20.84 6.38 0.98
CA TYR A 101 -21.05 7.80 1.28
C TYR A 101 -21.73 8.58 0.14
N PHE A 102 -21.64 8.10 -1.10
CA PHE A 102 -22.21 8.79 -2.27
C PHE A 102 -23.33 7.99 -2.95
N ASN A 103 -23.71 6.82 -2.41
CA ASN A 103 -24.72 5.94 -2.99
C ASN A 103 -24.49 5.57 -4.46
N TYR A 104 -23.22 5.54 -4.88
CA TYR A 104 -22.88 5.18 -6.26
C TYR A 104 -23.11 3.69 -6.53
N SER A 105 -23.52 3.39 -7.77
CA SER A 105 -23.49 2.02 -8.28
C SER A 105 -22.05 1.49 -8.27
N PHE A 106 -21.87 0.16 -8.27
CA PHE A 106 -20.52 -0.42 -8.29
C PHE A 106 -19.70 0.04 -9.50
N ALA A 107 -20.30 0.09 -10.69
CA ALA A 107 -19.64 0.54 -11.92
C ALA A 107 -19.22 2.02 -11.83
N GLU A 108 -20.07 2.88 -11.27
CA GLU A 108 -19.73 4.28 -11.07
C GLU A 108 -18.63 4.47 -10.02
N ALA A 109 -18.73 3.78 -8.88
CA ALA A 109 -17.72 3.80 -7.83
C ALA A 109 -16.37 3.31 -8.36
N LEU A 110 -16.32 2.23 -9.13
CA LEU A 110 -15.11 1.72 -9.77
C LEU A 110 -14.49 2.76 -10.70
N ARG A 111 -15.28 3.37 -11.59
CA ARG A 111 -14.80 4.41 -12.50
C ARG A 111 -14.20 5.60 -11.74
N LYS A 112 -14.86 6.07 -10.69
CA LYS A 112 -14.38 7.19 -9.86
C LYS A 112 -13.13 6.79 -9.08
N SER A 113 -13.06 5.56 -8.60
CA SER A 113 -11.89 5.04 -7.86
C SER A 113 -10.66 4.93 -8.74
N LEU A 114 -10.81 4.48 -9.99
CA LEU A 114 -9.70 4.47 -10.97
C LEU A 114 -9.19 5.88 -11.27
N LEU A 115 -10.08 6.85 -11.42
CA LEU A 115 -9.68 8.26 -11.63
C LEU A 115 -8.95 8.81 -10.41
N LEU A 116 -9.45 8.54 -9.19
CA LEU A 116 -8.77 8.95 -7.95
C LEU A 116 -7.40 8.27 -7.83
N PHE A 117 -7.32 6.97 -8.14
CA PHE A 117 -6.07 6.21 -8.15
C PHE A 117 -5.03 6.82 -9.08
N PHE A 118 -5.42 7.22 -10.29
CA PHE A 118 -4.53 7.87 -11.23
C PHE A 118 -4.00 9.21 -10.69
N ILE A 119 -4.89 10.08 -10.21
CA ILE A 119 -4.50 11.38 -9.65
C ILE A 119 -3.59 11.19 -8.43
N TYR A 120 -3.96 10.30 -7.51
CA TYR A 120 -3.17 9.97 -6.34
C TYR A 120 -1.77 9.50 -6.74
N THR A 121 -1.69 8.53 -7.65
CA THR A 121 -0.43 7.91 -8.07
C THR A 121 0.50 8.89 -8.77
N VAL A 122 -0.03 9.68 -9.71
CA VAL A 122 0.77 10.70 -10.43
C VAL A 122 1.23 11.82 -9.50
N GLY A 123 0.48 12.08 -8.42
CA GLY A 123 0.85 13.05 -7.39
C GLY A 123 1.87 12.54 -6.36
N LEU A 124 2.24 11.26 -6.38
CA LEU A 124 3.23 10.73 -5.44
C LEU A 124 4.63 11.22 -5.77
N ILE A 125 5.37 11.65 -4.73
CA ILE A 125 6.77 12.06 -4.85
C ILE A 125 7.67 10.86 -5.19
N SER A 126 7.36 9.68 -4.62
CA SER A 126 8.16 8.46 -4.77
C SER A 126 7.26 7.24 -4.89
N LEU A 127 7.10 6.73 -6.12
CA LEU A 127 6.42 5.45 -6.38
C LEU A 127 7.13 4.26 -5.72
N PRO A 128 8.48 4.16 -5.74
CA PRO A 128 9.17 3.05 -5.10
C PRO A 128 8.87 2.95 -3.60
N GLU A 129 8.91 4.07 -2.88
CA GLU A 129 8.65 4.08 -1.43
C GLU A 129 7.21 3.78 -1.06
N HIS A 130 6.24 4.17 -1.89
CA HIS A 130 4.83 3.95 -1.57
C HIS A 130 4.33 2.56 -1.96
N TYR A 131 4.85 2.00 -3.06
CA TYR A 131 4.29 0.78 -3.66
C TYR A 131 5.24 -0.41 -3.59
N PHE A 132 6.53 -0.23 -3.90
CA PHE A 132 7.41 -1.35 -4.21
C PHE A 132 8.35 -1.72 -3.06
N TRP A 133 8.74 -0.78 -2.23
CA TRP A 133 9.57 -1.08 -1.06
C TRP A 133 8.68 -1.47 0.12
N ILE A 134 8.64 -2.75 0.50
CA ILE A 134 7.71 -3.28 1.53
C ILE A 134 7.72 -2.43 2.79
N THR A 135 8.90 -2.19 3.36
CA THR A 135 9.03 -1.39 4.58
C THR A 135 8.56 0.05 4.38
N GLY A 136 8.88 0.67 3.24
CA GLY A 136 8.41 2.02 2.89
C GLY A 136 6.89 2.06 2.71
N SER A 137 6.33 1.11 1.97
CA SER A 137 4.90 1.00 1.68
C SER A 137 4.10 0.82 2.97
N ASN A 138 4.63 0.08 3.95
CA ASN A 138 4.04 -0.06 5.28
C ASN A 138 3.98 1.26 6.07
N VAL A 139 4.93 2.16 5.83
CA VAL A 139 4.96 3.47 6.49
C VAL A 139 4.10 4.49 5.74
N TYR A 140 4.16 4.51 4.41
CA TYR A 140 3.59 5.60 3.61
C TYR A 140 2.25 5.28 2.95
N PHE A 141 1.93 4.02 2.66
CA PHE A 141 0.75 3.67 1.89
C PHE A 141 -0.26 2.79 2.64
N LEU A 142 0.21 1.82 3.42
CA LEU A 142 -0.65 0.99 4.25
C LEU A 142 -1.57 1.81 5.19
N PRO A 143 -1.10 2.90 5.85
CA PRO A 143 -1.98 3.71 6.69
C PRO A 143 -3.14 4.35 5.93
N VAL A 144 -2.96 4.69 4.65
CA VAL A 144 -4.03 5.25 3.80
C VAL A 144 -5.13 4.20 3.59
N ILE A 145 -4.75 2.96 3.30
CA ILE A 145 -5.68 1.84 3.14
C ILE A 145 -6.44 1.56 4.45
N LEU A 146 -5.71 1.49 5.57
CA LEU A 146 -6.31 1.25 6.89
C LEU A 146 -7.25 2.39 7.30
N SER A 147 -6.89 3.64 7.02
CA SER A 147 -7.75 4.81 7.29
C SER A 147 -9.03 4.78 6.47
N GLY A 148 -8.96 4.34 5.21
CA GLY A 148 -10.16 4.16 4.40
C GLY A 148 -11.03 2.99 4.88
N LEU A 149 -10.45 1.90 5.39
CA LEU A 149 -11.23 0.83 6.04
C LEU A 149 -11.91 1.34 7.31
N LEU A 150 -11.19 2.10 8.14
CA LEU A 150 -11.75 2.74 9.33
C LEU A 150 -12.94 3.64 8.96
N LEU A 151 -12.79 4.48 7.93
CA LEU A 151 -13.86 5.34 7.43
C LEU A 151 -15.08 4.53 6.95
N PHE A 152 -14.85 3.43 6.24
CA PHE A 152 -15.94 2.56 5.78
C PHE A 152 -16.70 1.94 6.96
N PHE A 153 -15.98 1.38 7.94
CA PHE A 153 -16.60 0.75 9.10
C PHE A 153 -17.33 1.76 9.97
N TYR A 154 -16.75 2.95 10.15
CA TYR A 154 -17.42 4.04 10.86
C TYR A 154 -18.77 4.37 10.22
N GLY A 155 -18.80 4.66 8.92
CA GLY A 155 -20.05 5.02 8.25
C GLY A 155 -21.07 3.87 8.14
N LYS A 156 -20.62 2.61 8.19
CA LYS A 156 -21.51 1.44 8.10
C LYS A 156 -22.17 1.09 9.43
N PHE A 157 -21.51 1.41 10.55
CA PHE A 157 -21.94 1.02 11.90
C PHE A 157 -22.31 2.21 12.79
N GLN A 158 -22.36 3.43 12.24
CA GLN A 158 -23.16 4.52 12.78
C GLN A 158 -24.65 4.24 12.55
#